data_AF-A0A498DMI5-F1
#
_entry.id   AF-A0A498DMI5-F1
#
_cell.length_a   1.000
_cell.length_b   1.000
_cell.length_c   1.000
_cell.angle_alpha   90.00
_cell.angle_beta   90.00
_cell.angle_gamma   90.00
#
_symmetry.space_group_name_H-M   'P 1'
#
loop_
_entity.id
_entity.type
_entity.pdbx_description
1 polymer ?
#
loop_
_entity_poly.entity_id
_entity_poly.type
_entity_poly.pdbx_seq_one_letter_code
_entity_poly.pdbx_strand_id
1 'polypeptide(L)'
;MSVKPIPVPLGDYRRTMDNRNGFDAMQGYLALPAPAVIEKPDAVHVTLHDPDDLAYWVVSLGGDIHVGSPTDGAALWTLHTQTPRRADGSTVTILVHVAVVDGTDVLTEVRRAVAA
;
A
#
# COMPACT_ATOMS: atom_id res chain seq x y z
N MET A 1 9.70 23.49 24.99
CA MET A 1 8.57 23.62 24.05
C MET A 1 7.56 22.53 24.38
N SER A 2 6.31 22.88 24.70
CA SER A 2 5.25 21.91 25.01
C SER A 2 4.46 21.63 23.73
N VAL A 3 4.61 20.43 23.18
CA VAL A 3 3.79 19.96 22.05
C VAL A 3 2.45 19.54 22.62
N LYS A 4 1.37 20.25 22.26
CA LYS A 4 0.01 19.81 22.60
C LYS A 4 -0.42 18.71 21.62
N PRO A 5 -0.95 17.57 22.09
CA PRO A 5 -1.52 16.57 21.21
C PRO A 5 -2.63 17.18 20.34
N ILE A 6 -2.61 16.90 19.04
CA ILE A 6 -3.70 17.30 18.14
C ILE A 6 -4.83 16.27 18.34
N PRO A 7 -6.03 16.69 18.77
CA PRO A 7 -7.15 15.78 18.90
C PRO A 7 -7.58 15.28 17.50
N VAL A 8 -7.53 13.97 17.30
CA VAL A 8 -8.04 13.33 16.10
C VAL A 8 -9.57 13.32 16.18
N PRO A 9 -10.30 13.80 15.15
CA PRO A 9 -11.76 13.70 15.12
C PRO A 9 -12.20 12.24 15.31
N LEU A 10 -13.22 11.99 16.13
CA LEU A 10 -13.69 10.63 16.43
C LEU A 10 -14.07 9.83 15.18
N GLY A 11 -14.56 10.51 14.13
CA GLY A 11 -14.84 9.89 12.84
C GLY A 11 -13.60 9.39 12.10
N ASP A 12 -12.46 10.10 12.22
CA ASP A 12 -11.19 9.71 11.61
C ASP A 12 -10.58 8.54 12.35
N TYR A 13 -10.65 8.55 13.68
CA TYR A 13 -10.21 7.43 14.50
C TYR A 13 -10.96 6.14 14.14
N ARG A 14 -12.29 6.20 14.00
CA ARG A 14 -13.09 5.03 13.63
C ARG A 14 -12.70 4.52 12.24
N ARG A 15 -12.53 5.41 11.25
CA ARG A 15 -12.08 5.03 9.90
C ARG A 15 -10.70 4.39 9.90
N THR A 16 -9.75 4.93 10.65
CA THR A 16 -8.42 4.33 10.78
C THR A 16 -8.51 2.92 11.37
N MET A 17 -9.34 2.70 12.39
CA MET A 17 -9.54 1.37 12.99
C MET A 17 -10.24 0.39 12.05
N ASP A 18 -11.26 0.84 11.32
CA ASP A 18 -11.95 0.03 10.32
C ASP A 18 -10.99 -0.36 9.18
N ASN A 19 -10.17 0.59 8.71
CA ASN A 19 -9.14 0.36 7.70
C ASN A 19 -8.11 -0.67 8.18
N ARG A 20 -7.62 -0.51 9.41
CA ARG A 20 -6.69 -1.45 10.05
C ARG A 20 -7.26 -2.86 10.11
N ASN A 21 -8.45 -3.03 10.70
CA ASN A 21 -9.06 -4.35 10.86
C ASN A 21 -9.28 -5.04 9.50
N GLY A 22 -9.74 -4.26 8.53
CA GLY A 22 -9.98 -4.74 7.18
C GLY A 22 -8.71 -5.13 6.43
N PHE A 23 -7.61 -4.41 6.67
CA PHE A 23 -6.29 -4.72 6.15
C PHE A 23 -5.69 -5.94 6.83
N ASP A 24 -5.65 -5.99 8.16
CA ASP A 24 -5.04 -7.06 8.96
C ASP A 24 -5.65 -8.43 8.62
N ALA A 25 -6.98 -8.49 8.46
CA ALA A 25 -7.69 -9.71 8.09
C ALA A 25 -7.29 -10.21 6.68
N MET A 26 -7.18 -9.31 5.71
CA MET A 26 -6.79 -9.63 4.34
C MET A 26 -5.31 -10.01 4.26
N GLN A 27 -4.43 -9.22 4.89
CA GLN A 27 -2.98 -9.42 4.88
C GLN A 27 -2.63 -10.77 5.50
N GLY A 28 -3.25 -11.13 6.63
CA GLY A 28 -3.05 -12.44 7.26
C GLY A 28 -3.57 -13.61 6.43
N TYR A 29 -4.67 -13.43 5.68
CA TYR A 29 -5.22 -14.48 4.81
C TYR A 29 -4.36 -14.72 3.57
N LEU A 30 -3.87 -13.65 2.93
CA LEU A 30 -3.04 -13.75 1.72
C LEU A 30 -1.55 -13.89 2.01
N ALA A 31 -1.14 -13.76 3.28
CA ALA A 31 0.25 -13.78 3.73
C ALA A 31 1.16 -12.78 2.97
N LEU A 32 0.64 -11.59 2.66
CA LEU A 32 1.37 -10.58 1.88
C LEU A 32 2.48 -9.92 2.71
N PRO A 33 3.64 -9.61 2.10
CA PRO A 33 4.72 -8.90 2.78
C PRO A 33 4.29 -7.48 3.15
N ALA A 34 4.39 -7.11 4.42
CA ALA A 34 4.01 -5.79 4.93
C ALA A 34 4.93 -5.34 6.08
N PRO A 35 6.23 -5.14 5.83
CA PRO A 35 7.22 -4.89 6.90
C PRO A 35 6.98 -3.56 7.63
N ALA A 36 6.39 -2.58 6.95
CA ALA A 36 5.96 -1.33 7.55
C ALA A 36 4.56 -0.96 7.06
N VAL A 37 3.65 -0.70 8.01
CA VAL A 37 2.24 -0.35 7.74
C VAL A 37 1.89 0.92 8.49
N ILE A 38 1.20 1.84 7.81
CA ILE A 38 0.68 3.08 8.38
C ILE A 38 -0.80 3.20 7.98
N GLU A 39 -1.68 3.13 8.96
CA GLU A 39 -3.11 3.26 8.74
C GLU A 39 -3.54 4.74 8.81
N LYS A 40 -4.26 5.19 7.79
CA LYS A 40 -4.87 6.53 7.71
C LYS A 40 -6.37 6.41 7.48
N PRO A 41 -7.16 7.47 7.72
CA PRO A 41 -8.60 7.44 7.52
C PRO A 41 -9.04 7.16 6.07
N ASP A 42 -8.19 7.46 5.10
CA ASP A 42 -8.43 7.37 3.66
C ASP A 42 -7.81 6.14 3.00
N ALA A 43 -6.67 5.66 3.50
CA ALA A 43 -5.99 4.48 2.99
C ALA A 43 -5.11 3.80 4.05
N VAL A 44 -4.71 2.57 3.76
CA VAL A 44 -3.57 1.91 4.43
C VAL A 44 -2.36 2.01 3.54
N HIS A 45 -1.28 2.57 4.07
CA HIS A 45 0.01 2.65 3.39
C HIS A 45 0.88 1.48 3.83
N VAL A 46 1.46 0.77 2.87
CA VAL A 46 2.44 -0.28 3.10
C VAL A 46 3.74 0.14 2.45
N THR A 47 4.85 0.08 3.17
CA THR A 47 6.18 0.30 2.57
C THR A 47 6.91 -1.03 2.54
N LEU A 48 7.30 -1.46 1.35
CA LEU A 48 8.08 -2.67 1.11
C LEU A 48 9.58 -2.38 1.14
N HIS A 49 10.37 -3.41 1.38
CA HIS A 49 11.83 -3.31 1.33
C HIS A 49 12.38 -3.66 -0.07
N ASP A 50 11.72 -4.57 -0.78
CA ASP A 50 12.19 -5.11 -2.06
C ASP A 50 11.13 -4.92 -3.15
N PRO A 51 11.50 -4.46 -4.37
CA PRO A 51 10.60 -4.41 -5.52
C PRO A 51 9.98 -5.76 -5.89
N ASP A 52 10.65 -6.88 -5.62
CA ASP A 52 10.09 -8.21 -5.86
C ASP A 52 8.88 -8.50 -4.96
N ASP A 53 8.85 -7.93 -3.74
CA ASP A 53 7.71 -8.04 -2.86
C ASP A 53 6.45 -7.40 -3.48
N LEU A 54 6.63 -6.38 -4.31
CA LEU A 54 5.53 -5.70 -5.01
C LEU A 54 4.81 -6.65 -5.98
N ALA A 55 5.52 -7.61 -6.57
CA ALA A 55 4.92 -8.57 -7.48
C ALA A 55 3.88 -9.47 -6.77
N TYR A 56 4.13 -9.87 -5.52
CA TYR A 56 3.14 -10.64 -4.74
C TYR A 56 1.85 -9.85 -4.53
N TRP A 57 1.95 -8.54 -4.31
CA TRP A 57 0.80 -7.65 -4.19
C TRP A 57 0.02 -7.54 -5.50
N VAL A 58 0.71 -7.31 -6.62
CA VAL A 58 0.11 -7.22 -7.96
C VAL A 58 -0.60 -8.51 -8.33
N VAL A 59 0.03 -9.67 -8.11
CA VAL A 59 -0.56 -10.97 -8.43
C VAL A 59 -1.78 -11.27 -7.57
N SER A 60 -1.74 -10.91 -6.29
CA SER A 60 -2.80 -11.27 -5.34
C SER A 60 -4.02 -10.35 -5.40
N LEU A 61 -3.82 -9.05 -5.60
CA LEU A 61 -4.88 -8.04 -5.54
C LEU A 61 -5.09 -7.28 -6.85
N GLY A 62 -4.15 -7.33 -7.79
CA GLY A 62 -4.14 -6.45 -8.94
C GLY A 62 -4.02 -4.97 -8.53
N GLY A 63 -4.42 -4.10 -9.45
CA GLY A 63 -4.37 -2.65 -9.28
C GLY A 63 -3.41 -1.98 -10.26
N ASP A 64 -3.19 -0.69 -10.06
CA ASP A 64 -2.47 0.17 -10.98
C ASP A 64 -1.17 0.66 -10.35
N ILE A 65 -0.06 0.61 -11.08
CA ILE A 65 1.24 1.08 -10.58
C ILE A 65 1.51 2.48 -11.10
N HIS A 66 1.74 3.39 -10.16
CA HIS A 66 2.23 4.73 -10.45
C HIS A 66 3.72 4.82 -10.13
N VAL A 67 4.50 5.30 -11.10
CA VAL A 67 5.93 5.54 -10.95
C VAL A 67 6.17 7.03 -10.78
N GLY A 68 6.69 7.41 -9.61
CA GLY A 68 7.12 8.78 -9.33
C GLY A 68 8.30 9.20 -10.21
N SER A 69 8.56 10.51 -10.28
CA SER A 69 9.74 11.01 -10.96
C SER A 69 11.02 10.50 -10.28
N PRO A 70 12.00 9.99 -11.03
CA PRO A 70 13.26 9.53 -10.45
C PRO A 70 14.01 10.71 -9.81
N THR A 71 14.56 10.46 -8.63
CA THR A 71 15.40 11.39 -7.86
C THR A 71 16.58 10.58 -7.31
N ASP A 72 17.80 11.08 -7.48
CA ASP A 72 19.02 10.42 -7.00
C ASP A 72 19.20 8.97 -7.49
N GLY A 73 18.77 8.68 -8.71
CA GLY A 73 18.91 7.35 -9.32
C GLY A 73 17.91 6.31 -8.79
N ALA A 74 16.83 6.73 -8.13
CA ALA A 74 15.73 5.87 -7.73
C ALA A 74 14.37 6.55 -7.94
N ALA A 75 13.32 5.76 -8.12
CA ALA A 75 11.94 6.23 -8.21
C ALA A 75 11.07 5.52 -7.16
N LEU A 76 10.11 6.25 -6.58
CA LEU A 76 9.09 5.64 -5.73
C LEU A 76 7.99 5.04 -6.62
N TRP A 77 7.83 3.73 -6.57
CA TRP A 77 6.75 3.01 -7.22
C TRP A 77 5.64 2.78 -6.21
N THR A 78 4.40 3.06 -6.61
CA THR A 78 3.23 2.89 -5.76
C THR A 78 2.17 2.08 -6.48
N LEU A 79 1.84 0.90 -5.96
CA LEU A 79 0.66 0.15 -6.36
C LEU A 79 -0.57 0.72 -5.64
N HIS A 80 -1.55 1.16 -6.42
CA HIS A 80 -2.88 1.54 -5.97
C HIS A 80 -3.79 0.31 -6.08
N THR A 81 -4.21 -0.22 -4.95
CA THR A 81 -5.08 -1.40 -4.91
C THR A 81 -6.09 -1.31 -3.77
N GLN A 82 -6.93 -2.33 -3.61
CA GLN A 82 -7.93 -2.39 -2.54
C GLN A 82 -8.04 -3.80 -1.97
N THR A 83 -8.49 -3.92 -0.73
CA THR A 83 -8.93 -5.22 -0.21
C THR A 83 -10.06 -5.77 -1.07
N PRO A 84 -10.21 -7.12 -1.16
CA PRO A 84 -11.43 -7.71 -1.70
C PRO A 84 -12.67 -7.14 -1.03
N ARG A 85 -13.77 -7.10 -1.79
CA ARG A 85 -15.05 -6.57 -1.30
C ARG A 85 -15.56 -7.41 -0.13
N ARG A 86 -15.82 -6.77 1.00
CA ARG A 86 -16.35 -7.40 2.22
C ARG A 86 -17.83 -7.73 2.06
N ALA A 87 -18.37 -8.48 3.03
CA ALA A 87 -19.78 -8.88 3.05
C ALA A 87 -20.75 -7.68 3.06
N ASP A 88 -20.35 -6.56 3.65
CA ASP A 88 -21.10 -5.30 3.67
C ASP A 88 -20.91 -4.45 2.38
N GLY A 89 -20.12 -4.96 1.44
CA GLY A 89 -19.80 -4.29 0.18
C GLY A 89 -18.70 -3.24 0.27
N SER A 90 -18.10 -3.01 1.45
CA SER A 90 -16.98 -2.09 1.63
C SER A 90 -15.65 -2.66 1.12
N THR A 91 -14.73 -1.76 0.79
CA THR A 91 -13.31 -2.05 0.52
C THR A 91 -12.44 -1.10 1.33
N VAL A 92 -11.17 -1.44 1.51
CA VAL A 92 -10.15 -0.52 2.03
C VAL A 92 -9.15 -0.24 0.93
N THR A 93 -8.90 1.03 0.67
CA THR A 93 -7.83 1.49 -0.23
C THR A 93 -6.47 1.18 0.38
N ILE A 94 -5.57 0.62 -0.43
CA ILE A 94 -4.21 0.27 -0.05
C ILE A 94 -3.25 0.92 -1.04
N LEU A 95 -2.24 1.60 -0.51
CA LEU A 95 -1.15 2.17 -1.28
C LEU A 95 0.14 1.44 -0.87
N VAL A 96 0.70 0.66 -1.79
CA VAL A 96 1.89 -0.14 -1.54
C VAL A 96 3.08 0.54 -2.21
N HIS A 97 4.02 0.98 -1.41
CA HIS A 97 5.15 1.80 -1.80
C HIS A 97 6.44 0.99 -1.78
N VAL A 98 7.27 1.17 -2.80
CA VAL A 98 8.64 0.65 -2.82
C VAL A 98 9.54 1.59 -3.60
N ALA A 99 10.75 1.83 -3.10
CA ALA A 99 11.78 2.56 -3.84
C ALA A 99 12.50 1.59 -4.78
N VAL A 100 12.57 1.94 -6.07
CA VAL A 100 13.24 1.15 -7.10
C VAL A 100 14.43 1.94 -7.62
N VAL A 101 15.62 1.36 -7.57
CA VAL A 101 16.84 1.97 -8.10
C VAL A 101 16.87 1.78 -9.63
N ASP A 102 17.40 2.77 -10.35
CA ASP A 102 17.55 2.69 -11.79
C ASP A 102 18.39 1.46 -12.19
N GLY A 103 17.88 0.68 -13.15
CA GLY A 103 18.53 -0.55 -13.60
C GLY A 103 18.28 -1.77 -12.71
N THR A 104 17.53 -1.65 -11.61
CA THR A 104 17.01 -2.82 -10.89
C THR A 104 16.16 -3.65 -11.84
N ASP A 105 16.41 -4.96 -11.88
CA ASP A 105 15.54 -5.87 -12.61
C ASP A 105 14.28 -6.08 -11.80
N VAL A 106 13.15 -5.64 -12.34
CA VAL A 106 11.84 -5.79 -11.72
C VAL A 106 11.08 -6.85 -12.50
N LEU A 107 10.40 -7.75 -11.77
CA LEU A 107 9.58 -8.83 -12.33
C LEU A 107 8.64 -8.34 -13.44
N THR A 108 8.46 -9.19 -14.46
CA THR A 108 7.75 -8.85 -15.70
C THR A 108 6.29 -8.47 -15.44
N GLU A 109 5.67 -9.07 -14.45
CA GLU A 109 4.30 -8.81 -13.99
C GLU A 109 4.13 -7.36 -13.55
N VAL A 110 5.12 -6.83 -12.82
CA VAL A 110 5.14 -5.43 -12.37
C VAL A 110 5.36 -4.50 -13.56
N ARG A 111 6.27 -4.85 -14.48
CA ARG A 111 6.50 -4.07 -15.71
C ARG A 111 5.25 -3.97 -16.59
N ARG A 112 4.45 -5.04 -16.68
CA ARG A 112 3.18 -5.04 -17.42
C ARG A 112 2.14 -4.14 -16.77
N ALA A 113 2.05 -4.15 -15.44
CA ALA A 113 1.14 -3.27 -14.70
C ALA A 113 1.50 -1.79 -14.83
N VAL A 114 2.77 -1.45 -15.09
CA VAL A 114 3.21 -0.07 -15.40
C VAL A 114 2.86 0.36 -16.82
N ALA A 115 2.70 -0.59 -17.76
CA ALA A 115 2.51 -0.30 -19.18
C ALA A 115 1.03 -0.30 -19.64
N ALA A 116 0.10 -0.65 -18.74
CA ALA A 116 -1.34 -0.67 -18.97
C ALA A 116 -1.99 0.68 -18.64
#